data_AF-A0A842RWK0-F1
#
_entry.id   AF-A0A842RWK0-F1
#
_cell.length_a   1.000
_cell.length_b   1.000
_cell.length_c   1.000
_cell.angle_alpha   90.00
_cell.angle_beta   90.00
_cell.angle_gamma   90.00
#
_symmetry.space_group_name_H-M   'P 1'
#
loop_
_entity.id
_entity.type
_entity.pdbx_description
1 polymer ?
#
loop_
_entity_poly.entity_id
_entity_poly.type
_entity_poly.pdbx_seq_one_letter_code
_entity_poly.pdbx_strand_id
1 'polypeptide(L)'
;MTKKNTENLQNPLFKENKTLSKIEIISKIREFQAQAQNYKSNEDFDQAIIISDKIMRYAVQYNLPHIISEQKEFINDIAKKVEKEYFIPKIKKYTEWIQIQYKKLIKSNSVYQAHELVSSFKETFKNVSFFNSIKEVREIIEKDKRDWLKFEIQQQQK
;
A
#
# COMPACT_ATOMS: atom_id res chain seq x y z
N MET A 1 -18.90 -60.16 -16.11
CA MET A 1 -17.82 -60.24 -15.11
C MET A 1 -16.53 -59.78 -15.79
N THR A 2 -16.10 -58.55 -15.54
CA THR A 2 -14.84 -58.03 -16.07
C THR A 2 -14.23 -57.13 -15.00
N LYS A 3 -12.94 -57.37 -14.76
CA LYS A 3 -12.18 -56.97 -13.57
C LYS A 3 -11.91 -55.47 -13.55
N LYS A 4 -11.98 -54.92 -12.34
CA LYS A 4 -11.48 -53.60 -11.93
C LYS A 4 -10.01 -53.45 -12.29
N ASN A 5 -9.65 -52.34 -12.92
CA ASN A 5 -8.33 -51.72 -12.83
C ASN A 5 -8.54 -50.20 -12.89
N THR A 6 -8.59 -49.57 -11.72
CA THR A 6 -8.33 -48.14 -11.61
C THR A 6 -7.15 -48.02 -10.67
N GLU A 7 -6.06 -47.57 -11.27
CA GLU A 7 -4.73 -47.49 -10.68
C GLU A 7 -4.70 -46.52 -9.49
N ASN A 8 -3.95 -46.98 -8.49
CA ASN A 8 -3.36 -46.21 -7.41
C ASN A 8 -2.75 -44.89 -7.92
N LEU A 9 -3.30 -43.77 -7.46
CA LEU A 9 -2.54 -42.53 -7.24
C LEU A 9 -2.60 -42.21 -5.74
N GLN A 10 -1.87 -42.99 -4.95
CA GLN A 10 -1.56 -42.63 -3.58
C GLN A 10 -0.50 -41.52 -3.61
N ASN A 11 -0.94 -40.28 -3.40
CA ASN A 11 -0.07 -39.17 -3.10
C ASN A 11 0.52 -39.38 -1.68
N PRO A 12 1.85 -39.57 -1.48
CA PRO A 12 2.39 -39.95 -0.18
C PRO A 12 2.52 -38.80 0.84
N LEU A 13 2.01 -37.60 0.55
CA LEU A 13 2.33 -36.39 1.34
C LEU A 13 1.52 -36.17 2.62
N PHE A 14 0.64 -37.09 3.03
CA PHE A 14 -0.16 -36.92 4.25
C PHE A 14 -0.17 -38.20 5.10
N LYS A 15 0.97 -38.50 5.72
CA LYS A 15 1.02 -39.37 6.90
C LYS A 15 1.94 -38.75 7.94
N GLU A 16 1.34 -38.04 8.90
CA GLU A 16 1.59 -38.21 10.33
C GLU A 16 0.63 -37.32 11.13
N ASN A 17 -0.42 -37.96 11.67
CA ASN A 17 -1.30 -37.39 12.68
C ASN A 17 -0.54 -37.34 14.01
N LYS A 18 0.10 -36.21 14.28
CA LYS A 18 0.36 -35.76 15.66
C LYS A 18 -0.49 -34.52 15.85
N THR A 19 -1.61 -34.66 16.54
CA THR A 19 -2.45 -33.52 16.94
C THR A 19 -1.61 -32.66 17.87
N LEU A 20 -0.85 -31.72 17.31
CA LEU A 20 -0.12 -30.72 18.08
C LEU A 20 -1.13 -30.06 19.01
N SER A 21 -0.77 -29.98 20.28
CA SER A 21 -1.57 -29.27 21.27
C SER A 21 -1.76 -27.83 20.80
N LYS A 22 -2.91 -27.24 21.16
CA LYS A 22 -3.20 -25.84 20.84
C LYS A 22 -2.06 -24.89 21.28
N ILE A 23 -1.34 -25.25 22.35
CA ILE A 23 -0.17 -24.52 22.86
C ILE A 23 1.01 -24.57 21.88
N GLU A 24 1.36 -25.75 21.36
CA GLU A 24 2.45 -25.90 20.38
C GLU A 24 2.16 -25.13 19.09
N ILE A 25 0.90 -25.13 18.64
CA ILE A 25 0.49 -24.35 17.47
C ILE A 25 0.63 -22.85 17.71
N ILE A 26 0.22 -22.36 18.88
CA ILE A 26 0.39 -20.94 19.24
C ILE A 26 1.88 -20.58 19.30
N SER A 27 2.73 -21.45 19.86
CA SER A 27 4.18 -21.23 19.89
C SER A 27 4.75 -21.12 18.48
N LYS A 28 4.37 -22.05 17.59
CA LYS A 28 4.82 -22.06 16.19
C LYS A 28 4.33 -20.83 15.42
N ILE A 29 3.10 -20.38 15.65
CA ILE A 29 2.58 -19.13 15.08
C ILE A 29 3.43 -17.94 15.54
N ARG A 30 3.80 -17.85 16.82
CA ARG A 30 4.65 -16.77 17.34
C ARG A 30 6.04 -16.75 16.72
N GLU A 31 6.65 -17.93 16.54
CA GLU A 31 7.93 -18.05 15.83
C GLU A 31 7.83 -17.52 14.39
N PHE A 32 6.77 -17.91 13.67
CA PHE A 32 6.53 -17.38 12.33
C PHE A 32 6.23 -15.89 12.33
N GLN A 33 5.50 -15.36 13.31
CA GLN A 33 5.25 -13.92 13.42
C GLN A 33 6.57 -13.15 13.58
N ALA A 34 7.49 -13.64 14.42
CA ALA A 34 8.81 -13.04 14.57
C ALA A 34 9.62 -13.10 13.26
N GLN A 35 9.56 -14.23 12.53
CA GLN A 35 10.23 -14.36 11.22
C GLN A 35 9.64 -13.39 10.19
N ALA A 36 8.31 -13.32 10.05
CA ALA A 36 7.65 -12.40 9.13
C ALA A 36 8.00 -10.95 9.44
N GLN A 37 8.04 -10.58 10.72
CA GLN A 37 8.44 -9.25 11.13
C GLN A 37 9.91 -8.95 10.81
N ASN A 38 10.81 -9.92 10.97
CA ASN A 38 12.21 -9.76 10.57
C ASN A 38 12.34 -9.52 9.05
N TYR A 39 11.67 -10.33 8.23
CA TYR A 39 11.63 -10.12 6.78
C TYR A 39 11.06 -8.75 6.40
N LYS A 40 9.96 -8.30 7.02
CA LYS A 40 9.40 -6.96 6.83
C LYS A 40 10.38 -5.85 7.21
N SER A 41 11.11 -6.00 8.32
CA SER A 41 12.11 -5.03 8.76
C SER A 41 13.32 -4.95 7.82
N ASN A 42 13.68 -6.07 7.18
CA ASN A 42 14.74 -6.12 6.16
C ASN A 42 14.24 -5.81 4.75
N GLU A 43 12.98 -5.37 4.60
CA GLU A 43 12.33 -5.03 3.33
C GLU A 43 12.21 -6.21 2.34
N ASP A 44 12.36 -7.43 2.84
CA ASP A 44 12.07 -8.67 2.12
C ASP A 44 10.56 -8.97 2.23
N PHE A 45 9.76 -8.16 1.54
CA PHE A 45 8.31 -8.20 1.63
C PHE A 45 7.71 -9.50 1.07
N ASP A 46 8.34 -10.10 0.06
CA ASP A 46 7.89 -11.37 -0.52
C ASP A 46 7.99 -12.51 0.52
N GLN A 47 9.13 -12.62 1.21
CA GLN A 47 9.26 -13.61 2.29
C GLN A 47 8.33 -13.31 3.46
N ALA A 48 8.17 -12.03 3.82
CA ALA A 48 7.24 -11.64 4.87
C ALA A 48 5.79 -12.08 4.57
N ILE A 49 5.33 -11.93 3.32
CA ILE A 49 4.01 -12.38 2.86
C ILE A 49 3.91 -13.90 2.85
N ILE A 50 4.93 -14.62 2.37
CA ILE A 50 4.95 -16.10 2.36
C ILE A 50 4.82 -16.67 3.78
N ILE A 51 5.53 -16.11 4.76
CA ILE A 51 5.42 -16.54 6.15
C ILE A 51 4.04 -16.17 6.72
N SER A 52 3.49 -15.01 6.38
CA SER A 52 2.15 -14.59 6.78
C SER A 52 1.06 -15.54 6.26
N ASP A 53 1.15 -16.00 5.00
CA ASP A 53 0.24 -17.01 4.44
C ASP A 53 0.33 -18.34 5.20
N LYS A 54 1.54 -18.78 5.57
CA LYS A 54 1.72 -19.97 6.42
C LYS A 54 0.99 -19.80 7.76
N ILE A 55 1.15 -18.66 8.43
CA ILE A 55 0.45 -18.36 9.69
C ILE A 55 -1.07 -18.43 9.50
N MET A 56 -1.61 -17.83 8.44
CA MET A 56 -3.04 -17.88 8.13
C MET A 56 -3.55 -19.30 7.92
N ARG A 57 -2.79 -20.17 7.24
CA ARG A 57 -3.15 -21.59 7.08
C ARG A 57 -3.24 -22.33 8.41
N TYR A 58 -2.26 -22.12 9.31
CA TYR A 58 -2.34 -22.66 10.68
C TYR A 58 -3.55 -22.09 11.43
N ALA A 59 -3.81 -20.79 11.32
CA ALA A 59 -4.94 -20.17 12.00
C ALA A 59 -6.30 -20.71 11.52
N VAL A 60 -6.45 -20.98 10.21
CA VAL A 60 -7.65 -21.63 9.66
C VAL A 60 -7.78 -23.06 10.18
N GLN A 61 -6.70 -23.85 10.12
CA GLN A 61 -6.71 -25.25 10.55
C GLN A 61 -7.11 -25.41 12.03
N TYR A 62 -6.75 -24.45 12.88
CA TYR A 62 -6.98 -24.51 14.33
C TYR A 62 -8.05 -23.52 14.83
N ASN A 63 -8.85 -22.95 13.93
CA ASN A 63 -9.95 -22.02 14.23
C ASN A 63 -9.53 -20.81 15.11
N LEU A 64 -8.49 -20.10 14.68
CA LEU A 64 -7.92 -18.91 15.35
C LEU A 64 -8.19 -17.63 14.53
N PRO A 65 -9.44 -17.13 14.46
CA PRO A 65 -9.81 -16.03 13.57
C PRO A 65 -9.12 -14.69 13.87
N HIS A 66 -8.74 -14.44 15.14
CA HIS A 66 -8.00 -13.23 15.51
C HIS A 66 -6.63 -13.17 14.81
N ILE A 67 -5.91 -14.29 14.74
CA ILE A 67 -4.63 -14.38 14.02
C ILE A 67 -4.82 -14.08 12.53
N ILE A 68 -5.90 -14.56 11.92
CA ILE A 68 -6.21 -14.26 10.51
C ILE A 68 -6.39 -12.75 10.32
N SER A 69 -7.09 -12.07 11.25
CA SER A 69 -7.27 -10.62 11.21
C SER A 69 -5.93 -9.89 11.32
N GLU A 70 -5.09 -10.25 12.29
CA GLU A 70 -3.76 -9.69 12.48
C GLU A 70 -2.88 -9.83 11.23
N GLN A 71 -2.90 -11.01 10.58
CA GLN A 71 -2.12 -11.23 9.36
C GLN A 71 -2.64 -10.42 8.16
N LYS A 72 -3.96 -10.22 8.05
CA LYS A 72 -4.52 -9.32 7.03
C LYS A 72 -4.04 -7.88 7.22
N GLU A 73 -4.03 -7.39 8.46
CA GLU A 73 -3.50 -6.06 8.78
C GLU A 73 -2.01 -5.95 8.45
N PHE A 74 -1.23 -6.96 8.82
CA PHE A 74 0.20 -7.04 8.52
C PHE A 74 0.49 -6.95 7.01
N ILE A 75 -0.22 -7.72 6.18
CA ILE A 75 -0.07 -7.70 4.70
C ILE A 75 -0.51 -6.35 4.13
N ASN A 76 -1.61 -5.79 4.62
CA ASN A 76 -2.07 -4.46 4.18
C ASN A 76 -1.06 -3.36 4.49
N ASP A 77 -0.36 -3.45 5.62
CA ASP A 77 0.71 -2.51 5.96
C ASP A 77 1.92 -2.62 5.02
N ILE A 78 2.29 -3.85 4.63
CA ILE A 78 3.32 -4.07 3.61
C ILE A 78 2.89 -3.45 2.27
N ALA A 79 1.66 -3.72 1.82
CA ALA A 79 1.14 -3.19 0.57
C ALA A 79 1.17 -1.65 0.55
N LYS A 80 0.74 -1.01 1.64
CA LYS A 80 0.81 0.46 1.80
C LYS A 80 2.26 0.99 1.75
N LYS A 81 3.22 0.26 2.32
CA LYS A 81 4.63 0.66 2.32
C LYS A 81 5.20 0.60 0.90
N VAL A 82 5.02 -0.54 0.21
CA VAL A 82 5.47 -0.74 -1.18
C VAL A 82 4.85 0.29 -2.12
N GLU A 83 3.54 0.53 -1.99
CA GLU A 83 2.84 1.54 -2.77
C GLU A 83 3.45 2.94 -2.57
N LYS A 84 3.69 3.33 -1.31
CA LYS A 84 4.33 4.61 -0.98
C LYS A 84 5.73 4.73 -1.57
N GLU A 85 6.57 3.71 -1.43
CA GLU A 85 7.94 3.72 -1.95
C GLU A 85 7.98 3.88 -3.47
N TYR A 86 7.02 3.29 -4.18
CA TYR A 86 6.92 3.42 -5.63
C TYR A 86 6.41 4.79 -6.08
N PHE A 87 5.35 5.31 -5.44
CA PHE A 87 4.66 6.51 -5.91
C PHE A 87 5.24 7.81 -5.37
N ILE A 88 5.75 7.86 -4.14
CA ILE A 88 6.27 9.10 -3.53
C ILE A 88 7.37 9.73 -4.40
N PRO A 89 8.40 9.01 -4.87
CA PRO A 89 9.45 9.60 -5.71
C PRO A 89 8.89 10.18 -7.02
N LYS A 90 7.92 9.48 -7.64
CA LYS A 90 7.27 9.94 -8.88
C LYS A 90 6.46 11.21 -8.66
N ILE A 91 5.67 11.24 -7.58
CA ILE A 91 4.86 12.41 -7.22
C ILE A 91 5.78 13.60 -6.90
N LYS A 92 6.88 13.39 -6.16
CA LYS A 92 7.86 14.46 -5.88
C LYS A 92 8.47 15.02 -7.15
N LYS A 93 8.97 14.17 -8.04
CA LYS A 93 9.54 14.60 -9.33
C LYS A 93 8.53 15.40 -10.17
N TYR A 94 7.27 14.96 -10.21
CA TYR A 94 6.25 15.70 -10.93
C TYR A 94 5.89 17.02 -10.23
N THR A 95 5.86 17.03 -8.89
CA THR A 95 5.66 18.24 -8.09
C THR A 95 6.73 19.29 -8.38
N GLU A 96 8.00 18.90 -8.47
CA GLU A 96 9.10 19.81 -8.85
C GLU A 96 8.85 20.46 -10.22
N TRP A 97 8.44 19.66 -11.21
CA TRP A 97 8.09 20.18 -12.53
C TRP A 97 6.89 21.15 -12.46
N ILE A 98 5.83 20.79 -11.72
CA ILE A 98 4.66 21.66 -11.52
C ILE A 98 5.09 22.99 -10.86
N GLN A 99 5.92 22.96 -9.83
CA GLN A 99 6.42 24.17 -9.15
C GLN A 99 7.17 25.11 -10.10
N ILE A 100 7.98 24.56 -11.01
CA ILE A 100 8.71 25.34 -12.01
C ILE A 100 7.72 26.02 -12.98
N GLN A 101 6.76 25.27 -13.54
CA GLN A 101 5.79 25.81 -14.49
C GLN A 101 4.85 26.82 -13.83
N TYR A 102 4.34 26.49 -12.64
CA TYR A 102 3.50 27.38 -11.84
C TYR A 102 4.18 28.73 -11.61
N LYS A 103 5.46 28.73 -11.18
CA LYS A 103 6.22 29.97 -10.98
C LYS A 103 6.35 30.81 -12.25
N LYS A 104 6.52 30.18 -13.42
CA LYS A 104 6.56 30.89 -14.70
C LYS A 104 5.21 31.53 -15.03
N LEU A 105 4.12 30.78 -14.88
CA LEU A 105 2.76 31.23 -15.17
C LEU A 105 2.37 32.43 -14.29
N ILE A 106 2.61 32.33 -12.97
CA ILE A 106 2.37 33.44 -12.04
C ILE A 106 3.19 34.69 -12.40
N LYS A 107 4.48 34.53 -12.76
CA LYS A 107 5.30 35.67 -13.20
C LYS A 107 4.77 36.35 -14.47
N SER A 108 4.17 35.58 -15.37
CA SER A 108 3.52 36.09 -16.58
C SER A 108 2.06 36.52 -16.36
N ASN A 109 1.61 36.63 -15.11
CA ASN A 109 0.22 36.96 -14.73
C ASN A 109 -0.84 36.02 -15.32
N SER A 110 -0.44 34.79 -15.67
CA SER A 110 -1.30 33.73 -16.20
C SER A 110 -1.87 32.89 -15.06
N VAL A 111 -2.58 33.54 -14.12
CA VAL A 111 -3.02 32.93 -12.85
C VAL A 111 -4.04 31.81 -13.09
N TYR A 112 -4.95 31.97 -14.04
CA TYR A 112 -5.92 30.94 -14.42
C TYR A 112 -5.22 29.65 -14.88
N GLN A 113 -4.25 29.75 -15.79
CA GLN A 113 -3.49 28.60 -16.27
C GLN A 113 -2.64 27.97 -15.16
N ALA A 114 -2.12 28.77 -14.24
CA ALA A 114 -1.40 28.27 -13.07
C ALA A 114 -2.33 27.43 -12.17
N HIS A 115 -3.57 27.89 -11.98
CA HIS A 115 -4.59 27.17 -11.23
C HIS A 115 -4.99 25.85 -11.90
N GLU A 116 -5.30 25.88 -13.20
CA GLU A 116 -5.65 24.69 -13.98
C GLU A 116 -4.54 23.62 -13.97
N LEU A 117 -3.28 24.04 -13.99
CA LEU A 117 -2.12 23.15 -13.85
C LEU A 117 -2.14 22.40 -12.51
N VAL A 118 -2.38 23.10 -11.41
CA VAL A 118 -2.42 22.51 -10.06
C VAL A 118 -3.68 21.66 -9.87
N SER A 119 -4.82 22.06 -10.45
CA SER A 119 -6.05 21.28 -10.45
C SER A 119 -5.91 19.96 -11.22
N SER A 120 -5.30 20.00 -12.42
CA SER A 120 -4.99 18.80 -13.20
C SER A 120 -4.01 17.87 -12.46
N PHE A 121 -3.06 18.44 -11.73
CA PHE A 121 -2.16 17.68 -10.88
C PHE A 121 -2.90 16.94 -9.75
N LYS A 122 -3.84 17.62 -9.06
CA LYS A 122 -4.68 16.97 -8.03
C LYS A 122 -5.52 15.83 -8.62
N GLU A 123 -6.13 16.05 -9.78
CA GLU A 123 -6.99 15.05 -10.44
C GLU A 123 -6.19 13.80 -10.85
N THR A 124 -4.97 13.98 -11.36
CA THR A 124 -4.07 12.87 -11.75
C THR A 124 -3.80 11.90 -10.59
N PHE A 125 -3.74 12.39 -9.36
CA PHE A 125 -3.40 11.60 -8.17
C PHE A 125 -4.57 11.47 -7.17
N LYS A 126 -5.82 11.70 -7.60
CA LYS A 126 -7.00 11.68 -6.71
C LYS A 126 -7.20 10.38 -5.93
N ASN A 127 -6.78 9.25 -6.51
CA ASN A 127 -6.91 7.93 -5.90
C ASN A 127 -5.73 7.55 -5.00
N VAL A 128 -4.68 8.40 -4.93
CA VAL A 128 -3.53 8.14 -4.07
C VAL A 128 -3.82 8.71 -2.68
N SER A 129 -4.20 7.82 -1.76
CA SER A 129 -4.66 8.19 -0.40
C SER A 129 -3.69 9.07 0.38
N PHE A 130 -2.38 8.92 0.16
CA PHE A 130 -1.34 9.69 0.83
C PHE A 130 -0.84 10.91 0.03
N PHE A 131 -1.45 11.24 -1.11
CA PHE A 131 -1.04 12.37 -1.96
C PHE A 131 -0.90 13.68 -1.16
N ASN A 132 -1.94 14.02 -0.40
CA ASN A 132 -1.97 15.23 0.43
C ASN A 132 -1.05 15.17 1.67
N SER A 133 -0.41 14.03 1.95
CA SER A 133 0.56 13.92 3.05
C SER A 133 1.96 14.37 2.64
N ILE A 134 2.26 14.42 1.34
CA ILE A 134 3.56 14.80 0.79
C ILE A 134 3.75 16.32 1.00
N LYS A 135 4.86 16.71 1.64
CA LYS A 135 5.13 18.11 2.02
C LYS A 135 5.13 19.03 0.81
N GLU A 136 5.86 18.66 -0.24
CA GLU A 136 6.05 19.46 -1.45
C GLU A 136 4.72 19.66 -2.21
N VAL A 137 3.85 18.64 -2.19
CA VAL A 137 2.50 18.70 -2.76
C VAL A 137 1.63 19.70 -2.00
N ARG A 138 1.60 19.61 -0.66
CA ARG A 138 0.86 20.58 0.17
C ARG A 138 1.32 22.01 -0.08
N GLU A 139 2.62 22.23 -0.17
CA GLU A 139 3.19 23.56 -0.38
C GLU A 139 2.71 24.20 -1.69
N ILE A 140 2.63 23.44 -2.79
CA ILE A 140 2.16 23.99 -4.07
C ILE A 140 0.65 24.20 -4.08
N ILE A 141 -0.13 23.30 -3.46
CA ILE A 141 -1.59 23.44 -3.33
C ILE A 141 -1.95 24.67 -2.50
N GLU A 142 -1.26 24.90 -1.39
CA GLU A 142 -1.50 26.07 -0.54
C GLU A 142 -1.06 27.38 -1.20
N LYS A 143 0.00 27.35 -2.03
CA LYS A 143 0.38 28.52 -2.84
C LYS A 143 -0.69 28.86 -3.86
N ASP A 144 -1.11 27.87 -4.64
CA ASP A 144 -2.20 27.96 -5.61
C ASP A 144 -3.47 28.56 -4.99
N LYS A 145 -3.92 28.01 -3.86
CA LYS A 145 -5.11 28.50 -3.15
C LYS A 145 -5.01 29.99 -2.80
N ARG A 146 -3.85 30.46 -2.32
CA ARG A 146 -3.66 31.86 -1.96
C ARG A 146 -3.63 32.78 -3.17
N ASP A 147 -2.93 32.39 -4.24
CA ASP A 147 -2.81 33.21 -5.44
C ASP A 147 -4.13 33.26 -6.22
N TRP A 148 -4.87 32.15 -6.25
CA TRP A 148 -6.20 32.07 -6.83
C TRP A 148 -7.20 32.98 -6.11
N LEU A 149 -7.25 32.95 -4.78
CA LEU A 149 -8.13 33.82 -4.00
C LEU A 149 -7.83 35.31 -4.23
N LYS A 150 -6.55 35.69 -4.34
CA LYS A 150 -6.17 37.07 -4.71
C LYS A 150 -6.67 37.44 -6.10
N PHE A 151 -6.56 36.54 -7.06
CA PHE A 151 -7.04 36.75 -8.41
C PHE A 151 -8.57 36.93 -8.45
N GLU A 152 -9.33 36.08 -7.77
CA GLU A 152 -10.80 36.20 -7.70
C GLU A 152 -11.24 37.56 -7.11
N ILE A 153 -10.61 38.01 -6.02
CA ILE A 153 -10.89 39.33 -5.43
C ILE A 153 -10.62 40.46 -6.42
N GLN A 154 -9.52 40.38 -7.18
CA GLN A 154 -9.18 41.40 -8.18
C GLN A 154 -10.16 41.42 -9.36
N GLN A 155 -10.75 40.28 -9.74
CA GLN A 155 -11.76 40.22 -10.80
C GLN A 155 -13.11 40.78 -10.35
N GLN A 156 -13.45 40.68 -9.06
CA GLN A 156 -14.71 41.23 -8.51
C GLN A 156 -14.69 42.75 -8.34
N GLN A 157 -13.49 43.37 -8.33
CA GLN A 157 -13.31 44.82 -8.21
C GLN A 157 -13.21 45.55 -9.55
N LYS A 158 -13.29 44.82 -10.66
CA LYS A 158 -13.31 45.34 -12.04
C LYS A 158 -14.73 45.36 -12.58
#